data_AF-A0A5S3RL20-F1
#
_entry.id   AF-A0A5S3RL20-F1
#
_cell.length_a   1.000
_cell.length_b   1.000
_cell.length_c   1.000
_cell.angle_alpha   90.00
_cell.angle_beta   90.00
_cell.angle_gamma   90.00
#
_symmetry.space_group_name_H-M   'P 1'
#
loop_
_entity.id
_entity.type
_entity.pdbx_description
1 polymer ?
#
loop_
_entity_poly.entity_id
_entity_poly.type
_entity_poly.pdbx_seq_one_letter_code
_entity_poly.pdbx_strand_id
1 'polypeptide(L)'
;MTQFFGDHMINKLIEGDYEPALTIAMANGLKDKLESGYEEVWTKFDQKCADHVFNKQYTERALNNCIAFCNKTNDLTQEDFIINCEYAQNYLKKANIEYAKLEL
;
A
#
# COMPACT_ATOMS: atom_id res chain seq x y z
N MET A 1 1.84 12.97 13.37
CA MET A 1 2.39 12.08 12.34
C MET A 1 1.30 11.92 11.31
N THR A 2 1.47 12.43 10.09
CA THR A 2 0.44 12.34 9.04
C THR A 2 0.28 10.86 8.70
N GLN A 3 -0.86 10.26 9.07
CA GLN A 3 -1.17 8.88 8.71
C GLN A 3 -1.26 8.83 7.19
N PHE A 4 -0.33 8.12 6.55
CA PHE A 4 -0.30 8.03 5.09
C PHE A 4 -1.51 7.24 4.61
N PHE A 5 -2.14 7.68 3.52
CA PHE A 5 -3.26 6.97 2.88
C PHE A 5 -2.93 5.49 2.60
N GLY A 6 -1.69 5.19 2.22
CA GLY A 6 -1.23 3.83 2.03
C GLY A 6 -1.24 2.96 3.29
N ASP A 7 -0.97 3.53 4.47
CA ASP A 7 -1.05 2.81 5.75
C ASP A 7 -2.49 2.36 6.02
N HIS A 8 -3.45 3.25 5.76
CA HIS A 8 -4.86 2.94 5.91
C HIS A 8 -5.27 1.77 4.98
N MET A 9 -4.84 1.77 3.72
CA MET A 9 -5.17 0.71 2.77
C MET A 9 -4.59 -0.64 3.18
N ILE A 10 -3.33 -0.69 3.61
CA ILE A 10 -2.71 -1.95 4.03
C ILE A 10 -3.29 -2.44 5.36
N ASN A 11 -3.61 -1.54 6.30
CA ASN A 11 -4.29 -1.94 7.53
C ASN A 11 -5.66 -2.56 7.25
N LYS A 12 -6.38 -2.07 6.23
CA LYS A 12 -7.64 -2.69 5.78
C LYS A 12 -7.43 -4.13 5.28
N LEU A 13 -6.31 -4.43 4.63
CA LEU A 13 -5.98 -5.81 4.24
C LEU A 13 -5.69 -6.68 5.47
N ILE A 14 -4.97 -6.15 6.46
CA ILE A 14 -4.60 -6.86 7.70
C ILE A 14 -5.82 -7.14 8.60
N GLU A 15 -6.81 -6.23 8.62
CA GLU A 15 -8.05 -6.39 9.38
C GLU A 15 -8.92 -7.57 8.88
N GLY A 16 -8.71 -8.02 7.64
CA GLY A 16 -9.42 -9.17 7.07
C GLY A 16 -8.74 -10.51 7.41
N ASP A 17 -9.53 -11.58 7.40
CA ASP A 17 -8.99 -12.93 7.42
C ASP A 17 -8.17 -13.18 6.16
N TYR A 18 -6.99 -13.75 6.35
CA TYR A 18 -6.05 -14.11 5.31
C TYR A 18 -6.57 -15.36 4.61
N GLU A 19 -7.10 -15.12 3.42
CA GLU A 19 -7.36 -16.13 2.43
C GLU A 19 -6.74 -15.60 1.12
N PRO A 20 -5.74 -16.29 0.53
CA PRO A 20 -4.93 -15.71 -0.53
C PRO A 20 -5.73 -15.13 -1.70
N ALA A 21 -6.77 -15.81 -2.16
CA ALA A 21 -7.57 -15.33 -3.30
C ALA A 21 -8.39 -14.08 -2.93
N LEU A 22 -9.00 -14.06 -1.75
CA LEU A 22 -9.75 -12.91 -1.22
C LEU A 22 -8.83 -11.72 -0.93
N THR A 23 -7.65 -11.96 -0.35
CA THR A 23 -6.66 -10.92 -0.08
C THR A 23 -6.13 -10.31 -1.38
N ILE A 24 -5.87 -11.12 -2.42
CA ILE A 24 -5.49 -10.62 -3.75
C ILE A 24 -6.62 -9.79 -4.36
N ALA A 25 -7.87 -10.26 -4.30
CA ALA A 25 -9.02 -9.53 -4.82
C ALA A 25 -9.20 -8.18 -4.10
N MET A 26 -9.06 -8.18 -2.77
CA MET A 26 -9.14 -6.96 -1.96
C MET A 26 -7.99 -5.99 -2.28
N ALA A 27 -6.76 -6.49 -2.43
CA ALA A 27 -5.61 -5.66 -2.78
C ALA A 27 -5.78 -5.01 -4.17
N ASN A 28 -6.29 -5.75 -5.16
CA ASN A 28 -6.61 -5.19 -6.47
C ASN A 28 -7.72 -4.13 -6.37
N GLY A 29 -8.79 -4.38 -5.62
CA GLY A 29 -9.85 -3.39 -5.41
C GLY A 29 -9.36 -2.12 -4.68
N LEU A 30 -8.36 -2.24 -3.79
CA LEU A 30 -7.71 -1.09 -3.18
C LEU A 30 -6.82 -0.33 -4.18
N LYS A 31 -6.15 -1.01 -5.11
CA LYS A 31 -5.40 -0.34 -6.20
C LYS A 31 -6.33 0.47 -7.10
N ASP A 32 -7.48 -0.07 -7.45
CA ASP A 32 -8.46 0.66 -8.28
C ASP A 32 -8.96 1.92 -7.55
N LYS A 33 -9.24 1.83 -6.24
CA LYS A 33 -9.61 2.97 -5.40
C LYS A 33 -8.50 4.02 -5.29
N LEU A 34 -7.24 3.56 -5.22
CA LEU A 34 -6.08 4.44 -5.18
C LEU A 34 -5.97 5.24 -6.48
N GLU A 35 -6.10 4.58 -7.64
CA GLU A 35 -6.08 5.24 -8.94
C GLU A 35 -7.22 6.26 -9.05
N SER A 36 -8.46 5.84 -8.79
CA SER A 36 -9.62 6.73 -8.92
C SER A 36 -9.54 7.94 -7.96
N GLY A 37 -9.08 7.72 -6.72
CA GLY A 37 -8.93 8.78 -5.74
C GLY A 37 -7.80 9.76 -6.10
N TYR A 38 -6.71 9.23 -6.64
CA TYR A 38 -5.59 10.03 -7.14
C TYR A 38 -6.02 10.92 -8.30
N GLU A 39 -6.70 10.34 -9.31
CA GLU A 39 -7.20 11.09 -10.48
C GLU A 39 -8.20 12.18 -10.07
N GLU A 40 -9.09 11.90 -9.11
CA GLU A 40 -10.07 12.87 -8.61
C GLU A 40 -9.37 14.08 -7.95
N VAL A 41 -8.38 13.83 -7.09
CA VAL A 41 -7.62 14.90 -6.42
C VAL A 41 -6.74 15.66 -7.41
N TRP A 42 -6.08 14.95 -8.34
CA TRP A 42 -5.28 15.59 -9.38
C TRP A 42 -6.14 16.54 -10.24
N THR A 43 -7.34 16.08 -10.65
CA THR A 43 -8.25 16.89 -11.48
C THR A 43 -8.79 18.11 -10.75
N LYS A 44 -9.10 17.99 -9.45
CA LYS A 44 -9.68 19.08 -8.65
C LYS A 44 -8.66 20.08 -8.13
N PHE A 45 -7.44 19.62 -7.86
CA PHE A 45 -6.37 20.42 -7.27
C PHE A 45 -5.18 20.45 -8.23
N ASP A 46 -4.12 19.70 -7.93
CA ASP A 46 -2.96 19.52 -8.79
C ASP A 46 -2.28 18.17 -8.50
N GLN A 47 -1.29 17.83 -9.33
CA GLN A 47 -0.54 16.58 -9.21
C GLN A 47 0.25 16.51 -7.90
N LYS A 48 0.84 17.63 -7.45
CA LYS A 48 1.64 17.66 -6.22
C LYS A 48 0.80 17.35 -4.98
N CYS A 49 -0.43 17.86 -4.94
CA CYS A 49 -1.40 17.58 -3.90
C CYS A 49 -1.81 16.10 -3.91
N ALA A 50 -2.09 15.54 -5.10
CA ALA A 50 -2.41 14.12 -5.25
C ALA A 50 -1.23 13.23 -4.80
N ASP A 51 -0.01 13.54 -5.22
CA ASP A 51 1.21 12.82 -4.81
C ASP A 51 1.44 12.90 -3.30
N HIS A 52 1.21 14.07 -2.69
CA HIS A 52 1.36 14.24 -1.25
C HIS A 52 0.32 13.47 -0.44
N VAL A 53 -0.95 13.49 -0.86
CA VAL A 53 -2.06 12.85 -0.16
C VAL A 53 -1.99 11.33 -0.28
N PHE A 54 -1.78 10.82 -1.49
CA PHE A 54 -1.89 9.39 -1.77
C PHE A 54 -0.57 8.65 -1.67
N ASN A 55 0.56 9.35 -1.87
CA ASN A 55 1.87 8.76 -2.04
C ASN A 55 1.78 7.53 -2.96
N LYS A 56 1.21 7.75 -4.15
CA LYS A 56 0.68 6.70 -5.03
C LYS A 56 1.69 5.57 -5.24
N GLN A 57 2.93 5.92 -5.56
CA GLN A 57 4.00 4.96 -5.80
C GLN A 57 4.30 4.08 -4.57
N TYR A 58 4.33 4.67 -3.37
CA TYR A 58 4.51 3.92 -2.12
C TYR A 58 3.35 2.93 -1.93
N THR A 59 2.13 3.42 -2.05
CA THR A 59 0.91 2.64 -1.78
C THR A 59 0.76 1.49 -2.78
N GLU A 60 1.00 1.72 -4.07
CA GLU A 60 1.00 0.67 -5.09
C GLU A 60 2.06 -0.40 -4.82
N ARG A 61 3.28 0.00 -4.45
CA ARG A 61 4.35 -0.96 -4.14
C ARG A 61 4.02 -1.81 -2.93
N ALA A 62 3.41 -1.22 -1.89
CA ALA A 62 2.96 -1.96 -0.73
C ALA A 62 1.87 -2.99 -1.11
N LEU A 63 0.85 -2.59 -1.86
CA LEU A 63 -0.22 -3.48 -2.33
C LEU A 63 0.31 -4.60 -3.24
N ASN A 64 1.23 -4.28 -4.16
CA ASN A 64 1.85 -5.27 -5.03
C ASN A 64 2.70 -6.28 -4.25
N ASN A 65 3.36 -5.87 -3.17
CA ASN A 65 4.07 -6.79 -2.28
C ASN A 65 3.11 -7.76 -1.58
N CYS A 66 1.96 -7.28 -1.10
CA CYS A 66 0.92 -8.13 -0.53
C CYS A 66 0.45 -9.19 -1.53
N ILE A 67 0.18 -8.78 -2.79
CA ILE A 67 -0.23 -9.70 -3.86
C ILE A 67 0.87 -10.72 -4.17
N ALA A 68 2.12 -10.27 -4.29
CA ALA A 68 3.27 -11.15 -4.54
C ALA A 68 3.47 -12.16 -3.40
N PHE A 69 3.21 -11.76 -2.15
CA PHE A 69 3.24 -12.65 -1.00
C PHE A 69 2.13 -13.71 -1.08
N CYS A 70 0.90 -13.32 -1.41
CA CYS A 70 -0.24 -14.24 -1.54
C CYS A 70 -0.06 -15.27 -2.67
N ASN A 71 0.69 -14.92 -3.71
CA ASN A 71 0.97 -15.83 -4.84
C ASN A 71 2.06 -16.88 -4.54
N LYS A 72 2.67 -16.87 -3.34
CA LYS A 72 3.64 -17.90 -2.96
C LYS A 72 2.92 -19.22 -2.68
N THR A 73 3.50 -20.32 -3.15
CA THR A 73 2.91 -21.68 -3.08
C THR A 73 3.07 -22.39 -1.74
N ASN A 74 3.46 -21.66 -0.68
CA ASN A 74 3.74 -22.25 0.62
C ASN A 74 2.48 -22.16 1.51
N ASP A 75 2.35 -23.07 2.48
CA ASP A 75 1.36 -22.94 3.56
C ASP A 75 1.73 -21.74 4.43
N LEU A 76 1.23 -20.57 4.06
CA LEU A 76 1.43 -19.31 4.76
C LEU A 76 0.27 -19.09 5.73
N THR A 77 0.58 -18.57 6.92
CA THR A 77 -0.41 -18.26 7.95
C THR A 77 -0.83 -16.78 7.88
N GLN A 78 -1.91 -16.44 8.60
CA GLN A 78 -2.28 -15.04 8.87
C GLN A 78 -1.09 -14.26 9.45
N GLU A 79 -0.36 -14.84 10.40
CA GLU A 79 0.77 -14.18 11.06
C GLU A 79 1.87 -13.85 10.06
N ASP A 80 2.20 -14.78 9.15
CA ASP A 80 3.19 -14.53 8.09
C ASP A 80 2.75 -13.39 7.16
N PHE A 81 1.46 -13.34 6.83
CA PHE A 81 0.88 -12.26 6.02
C PHE A 81 0.98 -10.90 6.71
N ILE A 82 0.61 -10.82 7.99
CA ILE A 82 0.69 -9.59 8.78
C ILE A 82 2.15 -9.12 8.87
N ILE A 83 3.07 -10.01 9.26
CA ILE A 83 4.50 -9.71 9.36
C ILE A 83 5.03 -9.19 8.02
N ASN A 84 4.64 -9.81 6.89
CA ASN A 84 5.07 -9.35 5.58
C ASN A 84 4.56 -7.94 5.25
N CYS A 85 3.27 -7.68 5.51
CA CYS A 85 2.66 -6.38 5.24
C CYS A 85 3.30 -5.28 6.08
N GLU A 86 3.48 -5.50 7.39
CA GLU A 86 4.10 -4.54 8.29
C GLU A 86 5.58 -4.30 7.96
N TYR A 87 6.31 -5.36 7.61
CA TYR A 87 7.70 -5.23 7.16
C TYR A 87 7.80 -4.40 5.87
N ALA A 88 6.95 -4.70 4.87
CA ALA A 88 6.92 -3.97 3.60
C ALA A 88 6.57 -2.49 3.82
N GLN A 89 5.57 -2.19 4.66
CA GLN A 89 5.23 -0.82 5.02
C GLN A 89 6.42 -0.07 5.63
N ASN A 90 7.07 -0.67 6.63
CA ASN A 90 8.16 -0.04 7.38
C ASN A 90 9.41 0.15 6.52
N TYR A 91 9.76 -0.82 5.69
CA TYR A 91 10.90 -0.72 4.77
C TYR A 91 10.68 0.37 3.72
N LEU A 92 9.49 0.40 3.09
CA LEU A 92 9.16 1.41 2.09
C LEU A 92 9.07 2.83 2.70
N LYS A 93 8.60 2.98 3.95
CA LYS A 93 8.61 4.27 4.66
C LYS A 93 10.03 4.79 4.88
N LYS A 94 10.94 3.91 5.33
CA LYS A 94 12.35 4.26 5.53
C LYS A 94 12.99 4.70 4.22
N ALA A 95 12.79 3.94 3.14
CA ALA A 95 13.30 4.30 1.82
C ALA A 95 12.76 5.64 1.32
N ASN A 96 11.48 5.94 1.58
CA ASN A 96 10.87 7.21 1.17
C ASN A 96 11.41 8.40 1.98
N ILE A 97 11.63 8.21 3.29
CA ILE A 97 12.29 9.22 4.15
C ILE A 97 13.73 9.47 3.70
N GLU A 98 14.47 8.42 3.33
CA GLU A 98 15.83 8.55 2.81
C GLU A 98 15.87 9.28 1.47
N TYR A 99 14.95 8.96 0.56
CA TYR A 99 14.84 9.63 -0.74
C TYR A 99 14.47 11.12 -0.59
N ALA A 100 13.52 11.45 0.28
CA ALA A 100 13.14 12.85 0.56
C ALA A 100 14.28 13.69 1.16
N LYS A 101 15.28 13.06 1.80
CA LYS A 101 16.48 13.75 2.29
C LYS A 101 17.49 14.06 1.19
N LEU A 102 17.42 13.38 0.03
CA LEU A 102 18.33 13.57 -1.10
C LEU A 102 17.84 14.63 -2.09
N GLU A 103 16.55 14.99 -2.02
CA GLU A 103 15.93 16.03 -2.87
C GLU A 103 15.86 17.43 -2.18
N LEU A 104 16.52 17.59 -1.02
CA LEU A 104 16.69 18.84 -0.26
C LEU A 104 18.16 19.30 -0.31
#